data_AF-A0A9P0FHA4-F1
#
_entry.id   AF-A0A9P0FHA4-F1
#
_cell.length_a   1.000
_cell.length_b   1.000
_cell.length_c   1.000
_cell.angle_alpha   90.00
_cell.angle_beta   90.00
_cell.angle_gamma   90.00
#
_symmetry.space_group_name_H-M   'P 1'
#
loop_
_entity.id
_entity.type
_entity.pdbx_description
1 polymer ?
#
loop_
_entity_poly.entity_id
_entity_poly.type
_entity_poly.pdbx_seq_one_letter_code
_entity_poly.pdbx_strand_id
1 'polypeptide(L)'
;MTLESAMHTLKSLKLFVESKRDEFDKYEEAAKGIPSTDQYVQSRTSTRNVRLDPLDYMKAQDANLSPKDKFKVSGFIPVMDQLCDSLTERLHAYDDVRSKFGFLNHLEEMDAANLYAELVEVYEDDLEPSLSIELVQFVSLMNLYKTDYKKTYLSSCSIIKFLKIKISELHSQTSKSHCECA
;
A
#
# COMPACT_ATOMS: atom_id res chain seq x y z
N MET A 1 14.16 1.36 6.80
CA MET A 1 13.40 1.93 5.67
C MET A 1 12.06 2.38 6.24
N THR A 2 11.74 3.67 6.18
CA THR A 2 10.48 4.22 6.74
C THR A 2 9.35 4.11 5.72
N LEU A 3 8.10 4.11 6.19
CA LEU A 3 6.90 4.08 5.33
C LEU A 3 6.93 5.20 4.27
N GLU A 4 7.31 6.41 4.68
CA GLU A 4 7.49 7.58 3.80
C GLU A 4 8.48 7.33 2.66
N SER A 5 9.63 6.75 2.97
CA SER A 5 10.66 6.44 1.97
C SER A 5 10.15 5.39 0.96
N ALA A 6 9.39 4.40 1.42
CA ALA A 6 8.80 3.39 0.56
C ALA A 6 7.71 4.00 -0.36
N MET A 7 6.83 4.84 0.18
CA MET A 7 5.80 5.54 -0.61
C MET A 7 6.41 6.45 -1.68
N HIS A 8 7.46 7.22 -1.34
CA HIS A 8 8.17 8.06 -2.31
C HIS A 8 8.78 7.24 -3.45
N THR A 9 9.41 6.11 -3.12
CA THR A 9 10.01 5.21 -4.12
C THR A 9 8.97 4.62 -5.05
N LEU A 10 7.82 4.18 -4.51
CA LEU A 10 6.70 3.67 -5.31
C LEU A 10 6.10 4.74 -6.21
N LYS A 11 5.96 5.98 -5.71
CA LYS A 11 5.47 7.11 -6.52
C LYS A 11 6.40 7.43 -7.69
N SER A 12 7.71 7.42 -7.44
CA SER A 12 8.71 7.57 -8.50
C SER A 12 8.63 6.45 -9.54
N LEU A 13 8.48 5.20 -9.10
CA LEU A 13 8.30 4.06 -9.99
C LEU A 13 7.02 4.17 -10.83
N LYS A 14 5.91 4.60 -10.23
CA LYS A 14 4.65 4.84 -10.95
C LYS A 14 4.84 5.86 -12.08
N LEU A 15 5.42 7.01 -11.78
CA LEU A 15 5.70 8.06 -12.79
C LEU A 15 6.61 7.55 -13.91
N PHE A 16 7.60 6.72 -13.56
CA PHE A 16 8.46 6.08 -14.54
C PHE A 16 7.65 5.16 -15.47
N VAL A 17 6.81 4.26 -14.93
CA VAL A 17 5.97 3.35 -15.72
C VAL A 17 5.01 4.13 -16.62
N GLU A 18 4.35 5.17 -16.09
CA GLU A 18 3.46 6.05 -16.86
C GLU A 18 4.19 6.68 -18.05
N SER A 19 5.42 7.17 -17.84
CA SER A 19 6.23 7.74 -18.94
C SER A 19 6.61 6.72 -20.01
N LYS A 20 6.65 5.42 -19.69
CA LYS A 20 6.99 4.35 -20.64
C LYS A 20 5.81 3.91 -21.50
N ARG A 21 4.58 4.23 -21.09
CA ARG A 21 3.36 3.90 -21.81
C ARG A 21 3.32 4.46 -23.24
N ASP A 22 3.88 5.64 -23.45
CA ASP A 22 3.90 6.27 -24.79
C ASP A 22 5.16 5.94 -25.60
N GLU A 23 6.11 5.22 -25.00
CA GLU A 23 7.41 4.90 -25.62
C GLU A 23 7.43 3.58 -26.41
N PHE A 24 6.25 3.04 -26.76
CA PHE A 24 6.12 1.78 -27.49
C PHE A 24 7.05 1.68 -28.71
N ASP A 25 7.11 2.74 -29.53
CA ASP A 25 7.92 2.74 -30.76
C ASP A 25 9.42 2.58 -30.47
N LYS A 26 9.91 3.14 -29.35
CA LYS A 26 11.32 2.98 -28.93
C LYS A 26 11.63 1.53 -28.58
N TYR A 27 10.70 0.84 -27.92
CA TYR A 27 10.85 -0.56 -27.56
C TYR A 27 10.73 -1.48 -28.77
N GLU A 28 9.86 -1.16 -29.72
CA GLU A 28 9.76 -1.90 -30.97
C GLU A 28 11.07 -1.82 -31.77
N GLU A 29 11.65 -0.63 -31.92
CA GLU A 29 12.94 -0.47 -32.60
C GLU A 29 14.09 -1.17 -31.87
N ALA A 30 14.12 -1.11 -30.53
CA ALA A 30 15.11 -1.84 -29.75
C ALA A 30 14.96 -3.37 -29.89
N ALA A 31 13.72 -3.87 -29.99
CA ALA A 31 13.43 -5.29 -30.14
C ALA A 31 13.89 -5.83 -31.51
N LYS A 32 13.80 -5.04 -32.59
CA LYS A 32 14.33 -5.39 -33.93
C LYS A 32 15.84 -5.60 -33.95
N GLY A 33 16.57 -5.06 -32.97
CA GLY A 33 18.00 -5.27 -32.81
C GLY A 33 18.36 -6.62 -32.16
N ILE A 34 17.38 -7.33 -31.59
CA ILE A 34 17.59 -8.61 -30.93
C ILE A 34 17.35 -9.72 -31.96
N PRO A 35 18.31 -10.63 -32.20
CA PRO A 35 18.13 -11.75 -33.13
C PRO A 35 17.20 -12.80 -32.51
N SER A 36 15.91 -12.50 -32.44
CA SER A 36 14.87 -13.42 -32.02
C SER A 36 13.51 -12.95 -32.56
N THR A 37 13.25 -13.31 -33.82
CA THR A 37 11.95 -13.19 -34.50
C THR A 37 11.43 -11.77 -34.72
N ASP A 38 11.76 -11.20 -35.88
CA ASP A 38 11.31 -9.87 -36.36
C ASP A 38 9.83 -9.80 -36.79
N GLN A 39 9.05 -10.87 -36.61
CA GLN A 39 7.70 -10.96 -37.14
C GLN A 39 6.65 -11.09 -36.04
N TYR A 40 5.72 -10.15 -36.03
CA TYR A 40 4.47 -10.28 -35.26
C TYR A 40 3.74 -11.56 -35.68
N VAL A 41 3.25 -12.32 -34.70
CA VAL A 41 2.46 -13.53 -34.94
C VAL A 41 1.22 -13.16 -35.73
N GLN A 42 1.17 -13.55 -37.00
CA GLN A 42 -0.02 -13.38 -37.82
C GLN A 42 -1.11 -14.35 -37.33
N SER A 43 -2.05 -13.84 -36.54
CA SER A 43 -3.27 -14.61 -36.23
C SER A 43 -4.02 -14.85 -37.53
N ARG A 44 -4.31 -16.11 -37.88
CA ARG A 44 -5.22 -16.43 -38.99
C ARG A 44 -6.54 -15.70 -38.76
N THR A 45 -6.92 -14.83 -39.67
CA THR A 45 -8.28 -14.31 -39.74
C THR A 45 -9.18 -15.46 -40.14
N SER A 46 -9.89 -16.05 -39.16
CA SER A 46 -11.00 -16.95 -39.48
C SER A 46 -12.08 -16.07 -40.12
N THR A 47 -12.23 -16.21 -41.44
CA THR A 47 -13.31 -15.54 -42.16
C THR A 47 -14.62 -16.13 -41.66
N ARG A 48 -15.40 -15.32 -40.93
CA ARG A 48 -16.74 -15.68 -40.49
C ARG A 48 -17.59 -15.99 -41.73
N ASN A 49 -18.28 -17.13 -41.73
CA ASN A 49 -19.16 -17.52 -42.83
C ASN A 49 -20.25 -16.46 -43.01
N VAL A 50 -20.17 -15.70 -44.12
CA VAL A 50 -21.07 -14.58 -44.46
C VAL A 50 -22.55 -15.00 -44.48
N ARG A 51 -22.84 -16.29 -44.65
CA ARG A 51 -24.20 -16.85 -44.65
C ARG A 51 -24.90 -16.84 -43.28
N LEU A 52 -24.18 -16.56 -42.19
CA LEU A 52 -24.71 -16.58 -40.82
C LEU A 52 -24.91 -15.17 -40.22
N ASP A 53 -24.71 -14.10 -41.00
CA ASP A 53 -24.92 -12.74 -40.49
C ASP A 53 -26.40 -12.33 -40.62
N PRO A 54 -27.05 -11.87 -39.53
CA PRO A 54 -28.41 -11.31 -39.57
C PRO A 54 -28.48 -10.10 -40.50
N LEU A 55 -29.57 -9.99 -41.28
CA LEU A 55 -29.77 -8.96 -42.31
C LEU A 55 -29.71 -7.50 -41.81
N ASP A 56 -29.83 -7.29 -40.50
CA ASP A 56 -29.86 -5.96 -39.86
C ASP A 56 -28.57 -5.62 -39.08
N TYR A 57 -27.51 -6.42 -39.24
CA TYR A 57 -26.23 -6.13 -38.61
C TYR A 57 -25.52 -5.02 -39.39
N MET A 58 -25.69 -3.78 -38.93
CA MET A 58 -24.81 -2.66 -39.27
C MET A 58 -23.38 -3.07 -38.92
N LYS A 59 -22.66 -3.55 -39.93
CA LYS A 59 -21.30 -4.06 -39.82
C LYS A 59 -20.40 -2.93 -39.35
N ALA A 60 -20.08 -2.89 -38.06
CA ALA A 60 -18.92 -2.15 -37.59
C ALA A 60 -17.75 -2.68 -38.42
N GLN A 61 -17.17 -1.82 -39.25
CA GLN A 61 -16.06 -2.18 -40.09
C GLN A 61 -14.95 -2.67 -39.16
N ASP A 62 -14.62 -3.96 -39.19
CA ASP A 62 -13.48 -4.48 -38.44
C ASP A 62 -12.30 -3.61 -38.82
N ALA A 63 -11.86 -2.76 -37.89
CA ALA A 63 -10.73 -1.88 -38.11
C ALA A 63 -9.53 -2.82 -38.34
N ASN A 64 -9.10 -2.93 -39.60
CA ASN A 64 -7.91 -3.68 -39.96
C ASN A 64 -6.70 -2.95 -39.39
N LEU A 65 -6.45 -3.13 -38.10
CA LEU A 65 -5.29 -2.64 -37.39
C LEU A 65 -4.05 -3.37 -37.91
N SER A 66 -2.95 -2.63 -38.08
CA SER A 66 -1.65 -3.23 -38.35
C SER A 66 -1.31 -4.23 -37.24
N PRO A 67 -0.59 -5.34 -37.51
CA PRO A 67 -0.12 -6.26 -36.46
C PRO A 67 0.60 -5.54 -35.31
N LYS A 68 1.31 -4.45 -35.62
CA LYS A 68 1.92 -3.51 -34.66
C LYS A 68 0.87 -2.90 -33.73
N ASP A 69 -0.14 -2.25 -34.30
CA ASP A 69 -1.19 -1.58 -33.53
C ASP A 69 -2.03 -2.58 -32.75
N LYS A 70 -2.27 -3.77 -33.31
CA LYS A 70 -2.95 -4.86 -32.63
C LYS A 70 -2.20 -5.27 -31.36
N PHE A 71 -0.89 -5.51 -31.45
CA PHE A 71 -0.07 -5.85 -30.27
C PHE A 71 0.00 -4.70 -29.26
N LYS A 72 0.16 -3.46 -29.74
CA LYS A 72 0.18 -2.27 -28.91
C LYS A 72 -1.09 -2.14 -28.08
N VAL A 73 -2.25 -2.28 -28.72
CA VAL A 73 -3.57 -2.13 -28.08
C VAL A 73 -3.95 -3.35 -27.24
N SER A 74 -3.64 -4.57 -27.69
CA SER A 74 -4.09 -5.79 -27.00
C SER A 74 -3.14 -6.26 -25.89
N GLY A 75 -1.88 -5.86 -25.92
CA GLY A 75 -0.85 -6.37 -25.01
C GLY A 75 -0.12 -5.26 -24.28
N PHE A 76 0.58 -4.40 -25.01
CA PHE A 76 1.47 -3.41 -24.40
C PHE A 76 0.73 -2.41 -23.50
N ILE A 77 -0.31 -1.74 -24.04
CA ILE A 77 -1.09 -0.77 -23.28
C ILE A 77 -1.77 -1.42 -22.07
N PRO A 78 -2.49 -2.55 -22.19
CA PRO A 78 -3.11 -3.21 -21.04
C PRO A 78 -2.13 -3.61 -19.93
N VAL A 79 -0.94 -4.10 -20.28
CA VAL A 79 0.07 -4.49 -19.29
C VAL A 79 0.60 -3.26 -18.53
N MET A 80 0.85 -2.16 -19.23
CA MET A 80 1.30 -0.91 -18.62
C MET A 80 0.22 -0.31 -17.72
N ASP A 81 -1.04 -0.29 -18.18
CA ASP A 81 -2.18 0.21 -17.42
C ASP A 81 -2.41 -0.63 -16.15
N GLN A 82 -2.40 -1.96 -16.26
CA GLN A 82 -2.54 -2.86 -15.11
C GLN A 82 -1.41 -2.66 -14.08
N LEU A 83 -0.18 -2.41 -14.54
CA LEU A 83 0.94 -2.13 -13.64
C LEU A 83 0.75 -0.80 -12.91
N CYS A 84 0.30 0.25 -13.62
CA CYS A 84 -0.04 1.54 -13.01
C CYS A 84 -1.17 1.43 -11.99
N ASP A 85 -2.22 0.66 -12.30
CA ASP A 85 -3.34 0.42 -11.40
C ASP A 85 -2.88 -0.29 -10.13
N SER A 86 -2.11 -1.37 -10.28
CA SER A 86 -1.56 -2.14 -9.15
C SER A 86 -0.65 -1.28 -8.25
N LEU A 87 0.17 -0.42 -8.85
CA LEU A 87 1.01 0.52 -8.09
C LEU A 87 0.18 1.59 -7.37
N THR A 88 -0.91 2.04 -7.99
CA THR A 88 -1.84 3.02 -7.41
C THR A 88 -2.61 2.44 -6.23
N GLU A 89 -3.14 1.22 -6.38
CA GLU A 89 -3.81 0.49 -5.30
C GLU A 89 -2.89 0.30 -4.10
N ARG A 90 -1.63 -0.09 -4.35
CA ARG A 90 -0.64 -0.25 -3.29
C ARG A 90 -0.27 1.07 -2.60
N LEU A 91 -0.19 2.17 -3.35
CA LEU A 91 0.01 3.50 -2.78
C LEU A 91 -1.16 3.90 -1.87
N HIS A 92 -2.39 3.66 -2.32
CA HIS A 92 -3.60 3.90 -1.52
C HIS A 92 -3.57 3.09 -0.22
N ALA A 93 -3.28 1.80 -0.29
CA ALA A 93 -3.21 0.95 0.90
C ALA A 93 -2.14 1.44 1.91
N TYR A 94 -1.01 1.97 1.42
CA TYR A 94 0.01 2.55 2.30
C TYR A 94 -0.39 3.90 2.87
N ASP A 95 -1.13 4.70 2.11
CA ASP A 95 -1.69 5.96 2.59
C ASP A 95 -2.76 5.73 3.66
N ASP A 96 -3.61 4.70 3.49
CA ASP A 96 -4.60 4.30 4.49
C ASP A 96 -3.93 3.87 5.80
N VAL A 97 -2.87 3.06 5.71
CA VAL A 97 -2.08 2.65 6.89
C VAL A 97 -1.41 3.87 7.54
N ARG A 98 -0.86 4.79 6.73
CA ARG A 98 -0.26 6.01 7.22
C ARG A 98 -1.29 6.90 7.91
N SER A 99 -2.48 7.06 7.36
CA SER A 99 -3.55 7.86 7.96
C SER A 99 -3.98 7.27 9.31
N LYS A 100 -4.13 5.95 9.39
CA LYS A 100 -4.61 5.29 10.63
C LYS A 100 -3.58 5.15 11.73
N PHE A 101 -2.29 5.06 11.39
CA PHE A 101 -1.22 4.72 12.34
C PHE A 101 -0.04 5.70 12.29
N GLY A 102 -0.11 6.74 11.47
CA GLY A 102 0.98 7.70 11.24
C GLY A 102 1.38 8.45 12.51
N PHE A 103 0.41 8.73 13.39
CA PHE A 103 0.65 9.37 14.69
C PHE A 103 1.63 8.57 15.56
N LEU A 104 1.73 7.23 15.38
CA LEU A 104 2.69 6.39 16.13
C LEU A 104 4.15 6.79 15.88
N ASN A 105 4.46 7.41 14.74
CA ASN A 105 5.79 7.89 14.43
C ASN A 105 6.16 9.17 15.20
N HIS A 106 5.17 9.88 15.74
CA HIS A 106 5.33 11.17 16.44
C HIS A 106 5.02 11.08 17.95
N LEU A 107 4.86 9.86 18.49
CA LEU A 107 4.55 9.64 19.91
C LEU A 107 5.54 10.29 20.89
N GLU A 108 6.80 10.45 20.50
CA GLU A 108 7.81 11.08 21.36
C GLU A 108 7.70 12.62 21.39
N GLU A 109 7.07 13.21 20.39
CA GLU A 109 6.94 14.66 20.17
C GLU A 109 5.56 15.19 20.58
N MET A 110 4.55 14.32 20.62
CA MET A 110 3.17 14.67 20.95
C MET A 110 2.92 14.68 22.46
N ASP A 111 2.14 15.64 22.93
CA ASP A 111 1.54 15.58 24.26
C ASP A 111 0.32 14.65 24.28
N ALA A 112 -0.12 14.28 25.48
CA ALA A 112 -1.25 13.37 25.65
C ALA A 112 -2.57 13.92 25.06
N ALA A 113 -2.74 15.23 25.01
CA ALA A 113 -3.93 15.88 24.48
C ALA A 113 -4.01 15.75 22.95
N ASN A 114 -2.91 16.05 22.25
CA ASN A 114 -2.83 15.89 20.80
C ASN A 114 -2.91 14.42 20.39
N LEU A 115 -2.30 13.51 21.16
CA LEU A 115 -2.40 12.07 20.92
C LEU A 115 -3.85 11.58 21.05
N TYR A 116 -4.58 12.05 22.06
CA TYR A 116 -5.99 11.72 22.23
C TYR A 116 -6.85 12.27 21.07
N ALA A 117 -6.59 13.49 20.62
CA ALA A 117 -7.30 14.09 19.49
C ALA A 117 -7.14 13.26 18.19
N GLU A 118 -5.91 12.87 17.84
CA GLU A 118 -5.61 12.01 16.67
C GLU A 118 -6.27 10.62 16.79
N LEU A 119 -6.28 10.05 18.00
CA LEU A 119 -6.96 8.77 18.25
C LEU A 119 -8.48 8.88 18.04
N VAL A 120 -9.11 9.93 18.57
CA VAL A 120 -10.56 10.16 18.43
C VAL A 120 -10.93 10.38 16.96
N GLU A 121 -10.10 11.09 16.19
CA GLU A 121 -10.34 11.29 14.76
C GLU A 121 -10.34 9.97 13.96
N VAL A 122 -9.47 9.02 14.32
CA VAL A 122 -9.35 7.75 13.59
C VAL A 122 -10.28 6.65 14.13
N TYR A 123 -10.61 6.67 15.42
CA TYR A 123 -11.27 5.58 16.14
C TYR A 123 -12.46 6.04 17.02
N GLU A 124 -13.25 7.03 16.58
CA GLU A 124 -14.31 7.67 17.37
C GLU A 124 -15.18 6.71 18.22
N ASP A 125 -15.60 5.58 17.62
CA ASP A 125 -16.50 4.60 18.26
C ASP A 125 -15.80 3.53 19.11
N ASP A 126 -14.48 3.37 19.01
CA ASP A 126 -13.72 2.28 19.61
C ASP A 126 -12.96 2.69 20.89
N LEU A 127 -13.02 3.97 21.29
CA LEU A 127 -12.24 4.49 22.43
C LEU A 127 -13.04 4.53 23.73
N GLU A 128 -12.43 4.03 24.80
CA GLU A 128 -12.97 4.20 26.15
C GLU A 128 -12.80 5.65 26.65
N PRO A 129 -13.78 6.20 27.38
CA PRO A 129 -13.69 7.56 27.92
C PRO A 129 -12.49 7.79 28.87
N SER A 130 -12.01 6.74 29.55
CA SER A 130 -10.85 6.81 30.45
C SER A 130 -9.50 6.87 29.73
N LEU A 131 -9.47 6.58 28.42
CA LEU A 131 -8.23 6.49 27.65
C LEU A 131 -7.41 7.78 27.70
N SER A 132 -8.08 8.95 27.70
CA SER A 132 -7.41 10.25 27.84
C SER A 132 -6.53 10.35 29.09
N ILE A 133 -7.01 9.81 30.22
CA ILE A 133 -6.31 9.80 31.51
C ILE A 133 -5.17 8.77 31.47
N GLU A 134 -5.42 7.61 30.90
CA GLU A 134 -4.42 6.54 30.76
C GLU A 134 -3.23 6.99 29.88
N LEU A 135 -3.50 7.75 28.81
CA LEU A 135 -2.45 8.33 27.97
C LEU A 135 -1.58 9.34 28.71
N VAL A 136 -2.15 10.19 29.58
CA VAL A 136 -1.38 11.11 30.44
C VAL A 136 -0.47 10.32 31.39
N GLN A 137 -0.98 9.24 31.98
CA GLN A 137 -0.20 8.37 32.85
C GLN A 137 0.90 7.64 32.07
N PHE A 138 0.60 7.18 30.86
CA PHE A 138 1.55 6.53 29.97
C PHE A 138 2.69 7.45 29.53
N VAL A 139 2.40 8.69 29.13
CA VAL A 139 3.42 9.70 28.79
C VAL A 139 4.30 10.01 30.00
N SER A 140 3.71 10.12 31.19
CA SER A 140 4.45 10.33 32.44
C SER A 140 5.38 9.15 32.75
N LEU A 141 4.91 7.92 32.56
CA LEU A 141 5.71 6.70 32.71
C LEU A 141 6.87 6.65 31.70
N MET A 142 6.59 7.01 30.44
CA MET A 142 7.60 7.06 29.38
C MET A 142 8.71 8.07 29.68
N ASN A 143 8.36 9.24 30.22
CA ASN A 143 9.32 10.26 30.62
C ASN A 143 10.20 9.79 31.80
N LEU A 144 9.62 9.14 32.80
CA LEU A 144 10.37 8.55 33.92
C LEU A 144 11.35 7.47 33.44
N TYR A 145 10.96 6.67 32.45
CA TYR A 145 11.86 5.66 31.88
C TYR A 145 13.02 6.27 31.09
N LYS A 146 12.76 7.36 30.34
CA LYS A 146 13.82 8.12 29.64
C LYS A 146 14.87 8.66 30.63
N THR A 147 14.43 9.16 31.79
CA THR A 147 15.34 9.68 32.83
C THR A 147 16.13 8.58 33.52
N ASP A 148 15.51 7.44 33.84
CA ASP A 148 16.15 6.38 34.63
C ASP A 148 17.15 5.54 33.82
N TYR A 149 16.92 5.35 32.52
CA TYR A 149 17.71 4.43 31.70
C TYR A 149 18.63 5.11 30.67
N LYS A 150 18.69 6.45 30.62
CA LYS A 150 19.52 7.24 29.67
C LYS A 150 19.47 6.74 28.22
N LYS A 151 18.35 6.14 27.79
CA LYS A 151 18.18 5.69 26.41
C LYS A 151 17.65 6.85 25.58
N THR A 152 18.51 7.37 24.71
CA THR A 152 18.26 8.54 23.87
C THR A 152 17.17 8.34 22.81
N TYR A 153 16.78 7.07 22.53
CA TYR A 153 15.74 6.74 21.55
C TYR A 153 14.97 5.50 22.01
N LEU A 154 13.65 5.64 22.22
CA LEU A 154 12.75 4.50 22.39
C LEU A 154 12.10 4.25 21.03
N SER A 155 12.71 3.38 20.23
CA SER A 155 12.05 2.88 19.01
C SER A 155 10.62 2.44 19.36
N SER A 156 9.63 2.79 18.53
CA SER A 156 8.23 2.36 18.69
C SER A 156 8.10 0.85 18.90
N CYS A 157 8.97 0.04 18.31
CA CYS A 157 9.07 -1.40 18.57
C CYS A 157 9.51 -1.74 20.01
N SER A 158 10.37 -0.94 20.63
CA SER A 158 10.78 -1.10 22.04
C SER A 158 9.63 -0.79 22.99
N ILE A 159 8.81 0.21 22.65
CA ILE A 159 7.61 0.60 23.40
C ILE A 159 6.58 -0.53 23.36
N ILE A 160 6.28 -1.07 22.16
CA ILE A 160 5.35 -2.19 21.98
C ILE A 160 5.84 -3.45 22.71
N LYS A 161 7.15 -3.74 22.63
CA LYS A 161 7.74 -4.89 23.33
C LYS A 161 7.64 -4.74 24.85
N PHE A 162 7.78 -3.51 25.36
CA PHE A 162 7.61 -3.21 26.78
C PHE A 162 6.16 -3.30 27.24
N LEU A 163 5.21 -2.72 26.49
CA LEU A 163 3.78 -2.85 26.77
C LEU A 163 3.37 -4.33 26.84
N LYS A 164 3.87 -5.14 25.90
CA LYS A 164 3.63 -6.59 25.89
C LYS A 164 4.20 -7.31 27.13
N ILE A 165 5.38 -6.92 27.59
CA ILE A 165 6.00 -7.47 28.81
C ILE A 165 5.21 -7.06 30.05
N LYS A 166 4.84 -5.77 30.17
CA LYS A 166 4.14 -5.25 31.35
C LYS A 166 2.72 -5.79 31.49
N ILE A 167 1.99 -5.91 30.37
CA ILE A 167 0.69 -6.59 30.32
C ILE A 167 0.84 -8.05 30.78
N SER A 168 1.88 -8.76 30.32
CA SER A 168 2.14 -10.14 30.76
C SER A 168 2.47 -10.26 32.25
N GLU A 169 3.19 -9.29 32.83
CA GLU A 169 3.47 -9.21 34.26
C GLU A 169 2.22 -8.94 35.10
N LEU A 170 1.35 -8.04 34.64
CA LEU A 170 0.08 -7.71 35.31
C LEU A 170 -0.88 -8.92 35.33
N HIS A 171 -1.01 -9.63 34.20
CA HIS A 171 -1.81 -10.86 34.13
C HIS A 171 -1.29 -11.98 35.04
N SER A 172 0.05 -12.07 35.22
CA SER A 172 0.67 -13.04 36.13
C SER A 172 0.37 -12.73 37.60
N GLN A 173 0.34 -11.46 37.98
CA GLN A 173 0.02 -11.01 39.34
C GLN A 173 -1.47 -11.22 39.69
N THR A 174 -2.39 -10.97 38.76
CA THR A 174 -3.83 -11.24 38.96
C THR A 174 -4.17 -12.73 39.05
N SER A 175 -3.36 -13.62 38.44
CA SER A 175 -3.57 -15.08 38.58
C SER A 175 -3.14 -15.61 39.95
N LYS A 176 -2.19 -14.95 40.63
CA LYS A 176 -1.72 -15.35 41.95
C LYS A 176 -2.64 -14.87 43.08
N SER A 177 -3.26 -13.71 42.95
CA SER A 177 -4.20 -13.19 43.96
C SER A 177 -5.52 -13.97 44.02
N HIS A 178 -5.87 -14.75 42.98
CA HIS A 178 -7.05 -15.63 43.00
C HIS A 178 -6.80 -17.00 43.65
N CYS A 179 -5.55 -17.37 43.93
CA CYS A 179 -5.19 -18.64 44.61
C CYS A 179 -4.94 -18.49 46.12
N GLU A 180 -4.86 -17.27 46.67
CA GLU A 180 -4.66 -17.03 48.11
C GLU A 180 -5.98 -16.77 48.88
N CYS A 181 -7.13 -16.99 48.24
CA CYS A 181 -8.46 -16.96 48.87
C CYS A 181 -9.21 -18.28 48.60
N ALA A 182 -8.65 -19.41 49.06
CA ALA A 182 -9.35 -20.68 49.21
C ALA A 182 -8.84 -21.40 50.46
#